data_AF-A0A7T4FMH4-F1
#
_entry.id   AF-A0A7T4FMH4-F1
#
_cell.length_a   1.000
_cell.length_b   1.000
_cell.length_c   1.000
_cell.angle_alpha   90.00
_cell.angle_beta   90.00
_cell.angle_gamma   90.00
#
_symmetry.space_group_name_H-M   'P 1'
#
loop_
_entity.id
_entity.type
_entity.pdbx_description
1 polymer ?
#
loop_
_entity_poly.entity_id
_entity_poly.type
_entity_poly.pdbx_seq_one_letter_code
_entity_poly.pdbx_strand_id
1 'polypeptide(L)'
;MAIQNYVVLEKRDNHKLLTFLGVFIAFVIVTLFLYILAQKSKSTIYAPIVAVALPFLGAMGANYVAKRSNEKKRDNQDSWSNSEEGLTKIKKSRFSKFRPLGPDLTRFGFILSLISIYLSIYLSEVLNLTKILKKDYPNDSFSGIFMDVATNIFKAEWARKYLIQYWIWVTIFIIILVGTTIWGTKKIEKLRKEEQEQNMRNKENTSKFN
;
A
#
# COMPACT_ATOMS: atom_id res chain seq x y z
N MET A 1 18.61 -26.35 -14.55
CA MET A 1 17.21 -25.88 -14.46
C MET A 1 16.72 -25.72 -13.01
N ALA A 2 16.99 -26.67 -12.10
CA ALA A 2 16.53 -26.62 -10.70
C ALA A 2 17.05 -25.41 -9.88
N ILE A 3 18.31 -25.02 -10.05
CA ILE A 3 18.95 -23.91 -9.29
C ILE A 3 18.31 -22.55 -9.64
N GLN A 4 17.98 -22.35 -10.91
CA GLN A 4 17.37 -21.10 -11.37
C GLN A 4 15.93 -20.95 -10.84
N ASN A 5 15.20 -22.06 -10.73
CA ASN A 5 13.88 -22.08 -10.10
C ASN A 5 13.96 -21.78 -8.59
N TYR A 6 14.96 -22.31 -7.89
CA TYR A 6 15.16 -22.06 -6.46
C TYR A 6 15.43 -20.57 -6.16
N VAL A 7 16.33 -19.93 -6.91
CA VAL A 7 16.66 -18.50 -6.74
C VAL A 7 15.46 -17.60 -7.05
N VAL A 8 14.63 -17.95 -8.04
CA VAL A 8 13.42 -17.19 -8.37
C VAL A 8 12.35 -17.32 -7.28
N LEU A 9 12.21 -18.50 -6.67
CA LEU A 9 11.28 -18.74 -5.57
C LEU A 9 11.68 -17.97 -4.30
N GLU A 10 12.94 -18.07 -3.87
CA GLU A 10 13.45 -17.38 -2.69
C GLU A 10 13.31 -15.85 -2.79
N LYS A 11 13.56 -15.31 -3.99
CA LYS A 11 13.39 -13.88 -4.27
C LYS A 11 11.93 -13.44 -4.20
N ARG A 12 11.01 -14.25 -4.72
CA ARG A 12 9.57 -13.98 -4.70
C ARG A 12 9.03 -13.97 -3.26
N ASP A 13 9.48 -14.89 -2.42
CA ASP A 13 9.00 -15.00 -1.03
C ASP A 13 9.56 -13.89 -0.15
N ASN A 14 10.83 -13.49 -0.34
CA ASN A 14 11.39 -12.32 0.35
C ASN A 14 10.64 -11.01 0.04
N HIS A 15 10.15 -10.85 -1.20
CA HIS A 15 9.32 -9.69 -1.54
C HIS A 15 7.98 -9.70 -0.83
N LYS A 16 7.27 -10.83 -0.82
CA LYS A 16 5.99 -10.96 -0.11
C LYS A 16 6.17 -10.73 1.38
N LEU A 17 7.24 -11.25 1.99
CA LEU A 17 7.54 -11.04 3.40
C LEU A 17 7.76 -9.56 3.73
N LEU A 18 8.53 -8.86 2.89
CA LEU A 18 8.76 -7.42 3.08
C LEU A 18 7.46 -6.61 2.92
N THR A 19 6.64 -6.93 1.92
CA THR A 19 5.31 -6.33 1.76
C THR A 19 4.44 -6.62 2.98
N PHE A 20 4.46 -7.85 3.49
CA PHE A 20 3.73 -8.23 4.69
C PHE A 20 4.15 -7.39 5.90
N LEU A 21 5.47 -7.28 6.14
CA LEU A 21 6.01 -6.52 7.26
C LEU A 21 5.69 -5.02 7.14
N GLY A 22 5.78 -4.45 5.93
CA GLY A 22 5.39 -3.06 5.69
C GLY A 22 3.91 -2.79 5.97
N VAL A 23 3.01 -3.68 5.52
CA VAL A 23 1.58 -3.57 5.80
C VAL A 23 1.30 -3.83 7.28
N PHE A 24 1.99 -4.76 7.92
CA PHE A 24 1.83 -5.08 9.34
C PHE A 24 2.22 -3.90 10.25
N ILE A 25 3.32 -3.22 9.95
CA ILE A 25 3.69 -1.99 10.68
C ILE A 25 2.62 -0.92 10.49
N ALA A 26 2.15 -0.72 9.24
CA ALA A 26 1.07 0.22 8.97
C ALA A 26 -0.22 -0.14 9.72
N PHE A 27 -0.58 -1.42 9.78
CA PHE A 27 -1.72 -1.95 10.53
C PHE A 27 -1.66 -1.56 12.00
N VAL A 28 -0.53 -1.76 12.68
CA VAL A 28 -0.36 -1.39 14.09
C VAL A 28 -0.52 0.12 14.29
N ILE A 29 0.12 0.93 13.44
CA ILE A 29 0.07 2.40 13.52
C ILE A 29 -1.36 2.91 13.32
N VAL A 30 -2.05 2.41 12.28
CA VAL A 30 -3.44 2.81 11.98
C VAL A 30 -4.36 2.43 13.13
N THR A 31 -4.26 1.21 13.64
CA THR A 31 -5.11 0.74 14.74
C THR A 31 -4.97 1.63 15.97
N LEU A 32 -3.73 1.95 16.36
CA LEU A 32 -3.47 2.83 17.50
C LEU A 32 -3.97 4.26 17.25
N PHE A 33 -3.76 4.79 16.04
CA PHE A 33 -4.24 6.11 15.67
C PHE A 33 -5.76 6.21 15.75
N LEU A 34 -6.49 5.25 15.18
CA LEU A 34 -7.95 5.20 15.22
C LEU A 34 -8.47 5.05 16.66
N TYR A 35 -7.83 4.22 17.48
CA TYR A 35 -8.17 4.05 18.89
C TYR A 35 -8.00 5.36 19.68
N ILE A 36 -6.91 6.10 19.47
CA ILE A 36 -6.69 7.40 20.12
C ILE A 36 -7.74 8.41 19.62
N LEU A 37 -8.08 8.38 18.33
CA LEU A 37 -9.07 9.27 17.75
C LEU A 37 -10.47 9.03 18.34
N ALA A 38 -10.87 7.76 18.48
CA ALA A 38 -12.14 7.36 19.07
C ALA A 38 -12.29 7.87 20.52
N GLN A 39 -11.21 7.82 21.31
CA GLN A 39 -11.22 8.34 22.68
C GLN A 39 -11.40 9.85 22.78
N LYS A 40 -10.92 10.60 21.78
CA LYS A 40 -11.01 12.06 21.80
C LYS A 40 -12.38 12.57 21.35
N SER A 41 -13.36 11.69 21.11
CA SER A 41 -14.74 11.98 20.64
C SER A 41 -14.85 12.89 19.42
N LYS A 42 -13.73 13.11 18.72
CA LYS A 42 -13.67 13.85 17.46
C LYS A 42 -13.83 12.84 16.34
N SER A 43 -15.08 12.61 15.93
CA SER A 43 -15.33 12.06 14.60
C SER A 43 -14.69 13.03 13.61
N THR A 44 -13.56 12.64 13.05
CA THR A 44 -12.85 13.48 12.08
C THR A 44 -12.90 12.79 10.73
N ILE A 45 -13.12 13.59 9.69
CA ILE A 45 -13.05 13.16 8.29
C ILE A 45 -11.70 12.50 7.93
N TYR A 46 -10.68 12.65 8.79
CA TYR A 46 -9.35 12.07 8.64
C TYR A 46 -9.28 10.57 8.97
N ALA A 47 -10.20 10.03 9.79
CA ALA A 47 -10.15 8.61 10.18
C ALA A 47 -10.20 7.65 8.97
N PRO A 48 -11.16 7.78 8.04
CA PRO A 48 -11.21 6.96 6.84
C PRO A 48 -9.99 7.15 5.93
N ILE A 49 -9.49 8.39 5.83
CA ILE A 49 -8.32 8.71 5.00
C ILE A 49 -7.08 8.00 5.53
N VAL A 50 -6.80 8.12 6.83
CA VAL A 50 -5.64 7.47 7.48
C VAL A 50 -5.77 5.96 7.44
N ALA A 51 -6.98 5.44 7.71
CA ALA A 51 -7.26 4.02 7.68
C ALA A 51 -6.91 3.41 6.33
N VAL A 52 -7.19 4.11 5.22
CA VAL A 52 -6.94 3.61 3.86
C VAL A 52 -5.54 3.94 3.36
N ALA A 53 -5.05 5.17 3.57
CA ALA A 53 -3.80 5.63 2.97
C ALA A 53 -2.58 4.88 3.53
N LEU A 54 -2.50 4.70 4.84
CA LEU A 54 -1.30 4.14 5.48
C LEU A 54 -1.05 2.66 5.10
N PRO A 55 -2.05 1.75 5.09
CA PRO A 55 -1.81 0.37 4.66
C PRO A 55 -1.38 0.26 3.20
N PHE A 56 -1.92 1.09 2.30
CA PHE A 56 -1.47 1.14 0.91
C PHE A 56 -0.06 1.72 0.79
N LEU A 57 0.27 2.78 1.53
CA LEU A 57 1.62 3.34 1.57
C LEU A 57 2.64 2.35 2.14
N GLY A 58 2.27 1.56 3.16
CA GLY A 58 3.10 0.49 3.71
C GLY A 58 3.44 -0.58 2.66
N ALA A 59 2.44 -1.02 1.89
CA ALA A 59 2.63 -1.97 0.80
C ALA A 59 3.51 -1.39 -0.33
N MET A 60 3.24 -0.14 -0.73
CA MET A 60 4.00 0.57 -1.78
C MET A 60 5.46 0.80 -1.37
N GLY A 61 5.70 1.25 -0.14
CA GLY A 61 7.03 1.50 0.42
C GLY A 61 7.86 0.22 0.51
N ALA A 62 7.25 -0.87 0.97
CA ALA A 62 7.91 -2.17 0.98
C ALA A 62 8.29 -2.64 -0.43
N ASN A 63 7.40 -2.52 -1.41
CA ASN A 63 7.68 -2.88 -2.80
C ASN A 63 8.82 -2.03 -3.39
N TYR A 64 8.89 -0.75 -3.04
CA TYR A 64 9.98 0.13 -3.46
C TYR A 64 11.33 -0.31 -2.88
N VAL A 65 11.40 -0.61 -1.57
CA VAL A 65 12.63 -1.10 -0.91
C VAL A 65 13.08 -2.44 -1.52
N ALA A 66 12.14 -3.35 -1.73
CA ALA A 66 12.35 -4.62 -2.43
C ALA A 66 13.01 -4.44 -3.80
N LYS A 67 12.47 -3.53 -4.62
CA LYS A 67 12.97 -3.24 -5.97
C LYS A 67 14.38 -2.65 -5.92
N ARG A 68 14.63 -1.72 -5.00
CA ARG A 68 15.96 -1.09 -4.81
C ARG A 68 17.02 -2.10 -4.36
N SER A 69 16.66 -3.02 -3.46
CA SER A 69 17.55 -4.09 -2.99
C SER A 69 17.98 -5.02 -4.14
N ASN A 70 17.03 -5.38 -5.02
CA ASN A 70 17.32 -6.19 -6.20
C ASN A 70 18.21 -5.52 -7.22
N GLU A 71 18.00 -4.22 -7.47
CA GLU A 71 18.81 -3.44 -8.40
C GLU A 71 20.26 -3.39 -7.91
N LYS A 72 20.47 -3.18 -6.60
CA LYS A 72 21.80 -3.23 -5.97
C LYS A 72 22.47 -4.61 -6.07
N LYS A 73 21.71 -5.71 -5.97
CA LYS A 73 22.26 -7.07 -6.12
C LYS A 73 22.64 -7.39 -7.57
N ARG A 74 21.89 -6.91 -8.57
CA ARG A 74 22.24 -7.06 -10.00
C ARG A 74 23.48 -6.26 -10.38
N ASP A 75 23.55 -4.99 -9.98
CA ASP A 75 24.71 -4.14 -10.25
C ASP A 75 26.02 -4.72 -9.67
N ASN A 76 25.93 -5.43 -8.54
CA ASN A 76 27.07 -6.11 -7.92
C ASN A 76 27.43 -7.47 -8.56
N GLN A 77 26.51 -8.11 -9.29
CA GLN A 77 26.80 -9.35 -10.04
C GLN A 77 27.36 -9.04 -11.42
N ASP A 78 26.83 -8.01 -12.09
CA ASP A 78 27.31 -7.55 -13.41
C ASP A 78 28.68 -6.84 -13.30
N SER A 79 29.11 -6.42 -12.11
CA SER A 79 30.42 -5.79 -11.90
C SER A 79 31.58 -6.79 -11.80
N TRP A 80 31.30 -8.09 -11.68
CA TRP A 80 32.31 -9.16 -11.70
C TRP A 80 32.46 -9.82 -13.09
N SER A 81 31.57 -9.53 -14.05
CA SER A 81 31.60 -10.17 -15.38
C SER A 81 32.27 -9.35 -16.48
N ASN A 82 32.71 -8.13 -16.23
CA ASN A 82 33.37 -7.30 -17.23
C ASN A 82 34.79 -6.92 -16.79
N SER A 83 35.71 -7.83 -17.06
CA SER A 83 37.10 -7.47 -17.34
C SER A 83 37.14 -6.45 -18.47
N GLU A 84 37.91 -5.38 -18.26
CA GLU A 84 38.58 -4.56 -19.27
C GLU A 84 37.81 -4.28 -20.56
N GLU A 85 37.10 -3.14 -20.62
CA GLU A 85 37.10 -2.29 -21.82
C GLU A 85 36.52 -0.90 -21.52
N GLY A 86 37.44 0.07 -21.49
CA GLY A 86 37.29 1.43 -22.03
C GLY A 86 35.97 2.20 -21.83
N LEU A 87 35.94 3.02 -20.78
CA LEU A 87 35.80 4.49 -20.88
C LEU A 87 34.80 5.10 -21.90
N THR A 88 33.61 4.52 -22.10
CA THR A 88 32.50 5.22 -22.78
C THR A 88 31.15 4.99 -22.09
N LYS A 89 31.13 4.95 -20.75
CA LYS A 89 29.87 5.03 -20.00
C LYS A 89 29.38 6.47 -19.99
N ILE A 90 28.67 6.87 -21.06
CA ILE A 90 27.79 8.04 -21.04
C ILE A 90 26.94 7.92 -19.77
N LYS A 91 27.20 8.84 -18.82
CA LYS A 91 26.56 8.89 -17.52
C LYS A 91 25.09 9.19 -17.75
N LYS A 92 24.28 8.15 -17.95
CA LYS A 92 22.83 8.26 -18.16
C LYS A 92 22.27 9.03 -16.97
N SER A 93 21.73 10.21 -17.27
CA SER A 93 21.16 11.17 -16.31
C SER A 93 20.35 10.46 -15.22
N ARG A 94 20.72 10.68 -13.95
CA ARG A 94 19.98 10.20 -12.77
C ARG A 94 18.55 10.73 -12.71
N PHE A 95 18.23 11.76 -13.51
CA PHE A 95 16.91 12.38 -13.59
C PHE A 95 16.00 11.76 -14.67
N SER A 96 16.51 10.90 -15.56
CA SER A 96 15.67 10.18 -16.54
C SER A 96 14.84 9.03 -15.92
N LYS A 97 15.04 8.72 -14.64
CA LYS A 97 14.29 7.72 -13.88
C LYS A 97 12.95 8.22 -13.31
N PHE A 98 12.54 9.46 -13.60
CA PHE A 98 11.13 9.86 -13.47
C PHE A 98 10.27 9.30 -14.62
N ARG A 99 10.48 8.03 -14.98
CA ARG A 99 9.41 7.23 -15.57
C ARG A 99 8.34 7.12 -14.48
N PRO A 100 7.03 7.12 -14.77
CA PRO A 100 6.00 6.89 -13.77
C PRO A 100 6.12 5.43 -13.32
N LEU A 101 7.10 5.18 -12.45
CA LEU A 101 7.20 3.99 -11.65
C LEU A 101 6.25 4.30 -10.51
N GLY A 102 4.95 4.26 -10.81
CA GLY A 102 3.98 4.08 -9.74
C GLY A 102 4.52 2.93 -8.90
N PRO A 103 4.62 3.07 -7.58
CA PRO A 103 5.00 1.94 -6.74
C PRO A 103 4.01 0.82 -7.06
N ASP A 104 4.45 -0.18 -7.84
CA ASP A 104 3.56 -1.22 -8.36
C ASP A 104 3.01 -1.96 -7.15
N LEU A 105 1.78 -1.63 -6.77
CA LEU A 105 1.07 -2.29 -5.71
C LEU A 105 0.76 -3.70 -6.22
N THR A 106 1.52 -4.68 -5.74
CA THR A 106 1.29 -6.08 -6.11
C THR A 106 -0.12 -6.49 -5.69
N ARG A 107 -0.75 -7.43 -6.42
CA ARG A 107 -2.07 -7.98 -6.03
C ARG A 107 -2.07 -8.46 -4.58
N PHE A 108 -0.98 -9.08 -4.14
CA PHE A 108 -0.76 -9.48 -2.75
C PHE A 108 -0.78 -8.28 -1.81
N GLY A 109 0.00 -7.23 -2.08
CA GLY A 109 0.01 -6.01 -1.28
C GLY A 109 -1.35 -5.34 -1.23
N PHE A 110 -2.07 -5.25 -2.36
CA PHE A 110 -3.42 -4.68 -2.41
C PHE A 110 -4.40 -5.45 -1.53
N ILE A 111 -4.49 -6.78 -1.68
CA ILE A 111 -5.39 -7.62 -0.87
C ILE A 111 -5.02 -7.53 0.61
N LEU A 112 -3.72 -7.59 0.93
CA LEU A 112 -3.25 -7.51 2.31
C LEU A 112 -3.55 -6.15 2.94
N SER A 113 -3.39 -5.04 2.19
CA SER A 113 -3.80 -3.71 2.62
C SER A 113 -5.30 -3.65 2.89
N LEU A 114 -6.15 -4.21 2.01
CA LEU A 114 -7.60 -4.28 2.26
C LEU A 114 -7.92 -4.98 3.59
N ILE A 115 -7.36 -6.17 3.80
CA ILE A 115 -7.55 -6.93 5.05
C ILE A 115 -7.10 -6.09 6.25
N SER A 116 -5.92 -5.47 6.16
CA SER A 116 -5.38 -4.60 7.20
C SER A 116 -6.29 -3.41 7.50
N ILE A 117 -6.89 -2.77 6.50
CA ILE A 117 -7.81 -1.63 6.68
C ILE A 117 -9.01 -2.06 7.54
N TYR A 118 -9.72 -3.11 7.13
CA TYR A 118 -10.92 -3.56 7.85
C TYR A 118 -10.59 -4.06 9.25
N LEU A 119 -9.46 -4.77 9.39
CA LEU A 119 -9.01 -5.29 10.68
C LEU A 119 -8.58 -4.17 11.64
N SER A 120 -7.95 -3.09 11.14
CA SER A 120 -7.58 -1.95 11.96
C SER A 120 -8.80 -1.23 12.53
N ILE A 121 -9.84 -1.05 11.73
CA ILE A 121 -11.11 -0.46 12.18
C ILE A 121 -11.71 -1.34 13.27
N TYR A 122 -11.85 -2.64 13.00
CA TYR A 122 -12.36 -3.62 13.95
C TYR A 122 -11.60 -3.60 15.28
N LEU A 123 -10.28 -3.75 15.23
CA LEU A 123 -9.46 -3.85 16.43
C LEU A 123 -9.43 -2.54 17.22
N SER A 124 -9.47 -1.39 16.53
CA SER A 124 -9.55 -0.09 17.20
C SER A 124 -10.84 0.08 17.99
N GLU A 125 -11.96 -0.42 17.46
CA GLU A 125 -13.25 -0.38 18.15
C GLU A 125 -13.28 -1.34 19.33
N VAL A 126 -12.78 -2.59 19.15
CA VAL A 126 -12.65 -3.55 20.24
C VAL A 126 -11.82 -2.95 21.40
N LEU A 127 -10.69 -2.31 21.10
CA LEU A 127 -9.86 -1.65 22.12
C LEU A 127 -10.58 -0.49 22.79
N ASN A 128 -11.32 0.31 22.04
CA ASN A 128 -12.10 1.43 22.57
C ASN A 128 -13.17 0.95 23.55
N LEU A 129 -13.96 -0.04 23.15
CA LEU A 129 -15.00 -0.66 23.97
C LEU A 129 -14.44 -1.33 25.21
N THR A 130 -13.33 -2.07 25.06
CA THR A 130 -12.64 -2.70 26.19
C THR A 130 -12.25 -1.66 27.24
N LYS A 131 -11.72 -0.50 26.81
CA LYS A 131 -11.35 0.57 27.73
C LYS A 131 -12.56 1.20 28.42
N ILE A 132 -13.69 1.34 27.73
CA ILE A 132 -14.94 1.84 28.32
C ILE A 132 -15.43 0.86 29.39
N LEU A 133 -15.60 -0.41 29.03
CA LEU A 133 -16.08 -1.46 29.95
C LEU A 133 -15.13 -1.69 31.13
N LYS A 134 -13.83 -1.52 30.96
CA LYS A 134 -12.86 -1.61 32.05
C LYS A 134 -13.07 -0.55 33.14
N LYS A 135 -13.74 0.56 32.83
CA LYS A 135 -14.15 1.55 33.84
C LYS A 135 -15.36 1.05 34.64
N ASP A 136 -16.30 0.40 33.98
CA ASP A 136 -17.53 -0.12 34.59
C ASP A 136 -17.26 -1.41 35.39
N TYR A 137 -16.29 -2.21 34.94
CA TYR A 137 -15.86 -3.48 35.56
C TYR A 137 -14.36 -3.43 35.94
N PRO A 138 -13.99 -2.64 36.97
CA PRO A 138 -12.58 -2.42 37.32
C PRO A 138 -11.88 -3.65 37.88
N ASN A 139 -12.62 -4.64 38.38
CA ASN A 139 -12.06 -5.87 38.96
C ASN A 139 -11.71 -6.92 37.90
N ASP A 140 -12.27 -6.83 36.69
CA ASP A 140 -12.06 -7.81 35.64
C ASP A 140 -10.75 -7.53 34.87
N SER A 141 -10.06 -8.56 34.41
CA SER A 141 -8.81 -8.36 33.66
C SER A 141 -9.06 -7.67 32.31
N PHE A 142 -8.15 -6.80 31.87
CA PHE A 142 -8.26 -6.15 30.56
C PHE A 142 -8.35 -7.17 29.42
N SER A 143 -7.57 -8.25 29.48
CA SER A 143 -7.59 -9.32 28.50
C SER A 143 -8.92 -10.08 28.50
N GLY A 144 -9.53 -10.30 29.66
CA GLY A 144 -10.84 -10.93 29.77
C GLY A 144 -11.93 -10.10 29.08
N ILE A 145 -12.02 -8.81 29.42
CA ILE A 145 -12.96 -7.88 28.78
C ILE A 145 -12.68 -7.78 27.27
N PHE A 146 -11.40 -7.69 26.88
CA PHE A 146 -11.01 -7.62 25.48
C PHE A 146 -11.52 -8.82 24.67
N MET A 147 -11.35 -10.04 25.20
CA MET A 147 -11.80 -11.26 24.54
C MET A 147 -13.33 -11.35 24.47
N ASP A 148 -14.01 -10.92 25.52
CA ASP A 148 -15.47 -10.85 25.54
C ASP A 148 -15.98 -9.88 24.47
N VAL A 149 -15.44 -8.65 24.42
CA VAL A 149 -15.77 -7.67 23.39
C VAL A 149 -15.46 -8.22 22.00
N ALA A 150 -14.25 -8.75 21.77
CA ALA A 150 -13.86 -9.27 20.47
C ALA A 150 -14.80 -10.38 19.97
N THR A 151 -15.27 -11.26 20.85
CA THR A 151 -16.16 -12.36 20.45
C THR A 151 -17.63 -11.93 20.32
N ASN A 152 -18.05 -10.88 21.03
CA ASN A 152 -19.46 -10.48 21.14
C ASN A 152 -19.80 -9.13 20.48
N ILE A 153 -18.84 -8.39 19.92
CA ILE A 153 -19.08 -7.08 19.30
C ILE A 153 -20.15 -7.10 18.20
N PHE A 154 -20.25 -8.19 17.44
CA PHE A 154 -21.30 -8.37 16.43
C PHE A 154 -22.65 -8.77 17.01
N LYS A 155 -22.74 -9.22 18.26
CA LYS A 155 -24.01 -9.53 18.93
C LYS A 155 -24.66 -8.27 19.49
N ALA A 156 -23.86 -7.37 20.05
CA ALA A 156 -24.33 -6.07 20.54
C ALA A 156 -24.81 -5.18 19.39
N GLU A 157 -26.10 -4.80 19.41
CA GLU A 157 -26.72 -4.09 18.27
C GLU A 157 -26.07 -2.73 17.99
N TRP A 158 -25.77 -1.96 19.03
CA TRP A 158 -25.17 -0.63 18.91
C TRP A 158 -23.75 -0.70 18.35
N ALA A 159 -22.91 -1.60 18.88
CA ALA A 159 -21.52 -1.77 18.47
C ALA A 159 -21.44 -2.33 17.04
N ARG A 160 -22.29 -3.31 16.72
CA ARG A 160 -22.44 -3.85 15.36
C ARG A 160 -22.82 -2.76 14.36
N LYS A 161 -23.84 -1.94 14.65
CA LYS A 161 -24.28 -0.85 13.74
C LYS A 161 -23.15 0.14 13.48
N TYR A 162 -22.45 0.56 14.53
CA TYR A 162 -21.35 1.52 14.43
C TYR A 162 -20.18 0.95 13.61
N LEU A 163 -19.74 -0.28 13.89
CA LEU A 163 -18.67 -0.94 13.15
C LEU A 163 -19.00 -1.13 11.66
N ILE A 164 -20.20 -1.62 11.35
CA ILE A 164 -20.66 -1.81 9.97
C ILE A 164 -20.73 -0.47 9.24
N GLN A 165 -21.16 0.60 9.91
CA GLN A 165 -21.19 1.94 9.32
C GLN A 165 -19.79 2.42 8.89
N TYR A 166 -18.75 2.24 9.71
CA TYR A 166 -17.37 2.56 9.30
C TYR A 166 -16.91 1.72 8.13
N TRP A 167 -17.22 0.42 8.12
CA TRP A 167 -16.88 -0.43 7.00
C TRP A 167 -17.54 0.05 5.71
N ILE A 168 -18.83 0.40 5.73
CA ILE A 168 -19.52 0.95 4.56
C ILE A 168 -18.84 2.24 4.07
N TRP A 169 -18.53 3.18 4.98
CA TRP A 169 -17.84 4.42 4.63
C TRP A 169 -16.46 4.16 4.00
N VAL A 170 -15.69 3.23 4.58
CA VAL A 170 -14.36 2.88 4.05
C VAL A 170 -14.47 2.19 2.68
N THR A 171 -15.47 1.33 2.49
CA THR A 171 -15.71 0.66 1.20
C THR A 171 -16.05 1.67 0.11
N ILE A 172 -16.96 2.61 0.38
CA ILE A 172 -17.33 3.68 -0.56
C ILE A 172 -16.09 4.49 -0.93
N PHE A 173 -15.28 4.87 0.06
CA PHE A 173 -14.06 5.64 -0.15
C PHE A 173 -13.03 4.89 -1.02
N ILE A 174 -12.82 3.58 -0.78
CA ILE A 174 -11.94 2.74 -1.58
C ILE A 174 -12.44 2.65 -3.04
N ILE A 175 -13.75 2.49 -3.26
CA ILE A 175 -14.34 2.43 -4.61
C ILE A 175 -14.07 3.74 -5.36
N ILE A 176 -14.27 4.89 -4.72
CA ILE A 176 -14.00 6.21 -5.32
C ILE A 176 -12.51 6.35 -5.68
N LEU A 177 -11.60 5.94 -4.79
CA LEU A 177 -10.15 5.96 -5.05
C LEU A 177 -9.76 5.06 -6.24
N VAL A 178 -10.28 3.84 -6.30
CA VAL A 178 -10.01 2.92 -7.41
C VAL A 178 -10.61 3.46 -8.72
N GLY A 179 -11.82 4.01 -8.69
CA GLY A 179 -12.46 4.60 -9.88
C GLY A 179 -11.69 5.80 -10.43
N THR A 180 -11.27 6.72 -9.55
CA THR A 180 -10.51 7.93 -9.93
C THR A 180 -9.11 7.60 -10.45
N THR A 181 -8.42 6.61 -9.88
CA THR A 181 -7.11 6.15 -10.37
C THR A 181 -7.20 5.49 -11.74
N ILE A 182 -8.23 4.66 -11.99
CA ILE A 182 -8.46 4.04 -13.32
C ILE A 182 -8.79 5.12 -14.37
N TRP A 183 -9.63 6.10 -14.03
CA TRP A 183 -9.90 7.21 -14.93
C TRP A 183 -8.62 8.00 -15.24
N GLY A 184 -7.88 8.39 -14.21
CA GLY A 184 -6.66 9.17 -14.35
C GLY A 184 -5.62 8.50 -15.25
N THR A 185 -5.40 7.19 -15.09
CA THR A 185 -4.47 6.42 -15.92
C THR A 185 -4.91 6.37 -17.39
N LYS A 186 -6.19 6.12 -17.67
CA LYS A 186 -6.74 6.17 -19.04
C LYS A 186 -6.58 7.55 -19.68
N LYS A 187 -6.79 8.62 -18.93
CA LYS A 187 -6.62 10.00 -19.42
C LYS A 187 -5.17 10.29 -19.78
N ILE A 188 -4.22 9.88 -18.94
CA ILE A 188 -2.78 10.05 -19.19
C ILE A 188 -2.33 9.23 -20.41
N GLU A 189 -2.84 7.99 -20.55
CA GLU A 189 -2.52 7.16 -21.70
C GLU A 189 -3.02 7.78 -23.01
N LYS A 190 -4.23 8.36 -23.00
CA LYS A 190 -4.80 9.07 -24.14
C LYS A 190 -3.93 10.27 -24.55
N LEU A 191 -3.57 11.12 -23.59
CA LEU A 191 -2.70 12.28 -23.82
C LEU A 191 -1.33 11.88 -24.38
N ARG A 192 -0.75 10.78 -23.89
CA ARG A 192 0.53 10.26 -24.37
C ARG A 192 0.47 9.77 -25.81
N LYS A 193 -0.65 9.12 -26.21
CA LYS A 193 -0.87 8.68 -27.60
C LYS A 193 -1.00 9.88 -28.54
N GLU A 194 -1.76 10.90 -28.13
CA GLU A 194 -1.92 12.16 -28.88
C GLU A 194 -0.57 12.88 -29.08
N GLU A 195 0.27 12.95 -28.03
CA GLU A 195 1.62 13.54 -28.11
C GLU A 195 2.57 12.75 -29.02
N GLN A 196 2.49 11.41 -29.01
CA GLN A 196 3.28 10.57 -29.91
C GLN A 196 2.87 10.73 -31.38
N GLU A 197 1.56 10.81 -31.65
CA GLU A 197 1.03 11.05 -33.00
C GLU A 197 1.38 12.45 -33.53
N GLN A 198 1.36 13.47 -32.68
CA GLN A 198 1.82 14.82 -33.05
C GLN A 198 3.32 14.84 -33.37
N ASN A 199 4.14 14.18 -32.55
CA ASN A 199 5.58 14.08 -32.80
C ASN A 199 5.90 13.31 -34.09
N MET A 200 5.13 12.27 -34.43
CA MET A 200 5.28 11.55 -35.69
C MET A 200 4.88 12.42 -36.89
N ARG A 201 3.74 13.12 -36.81
CA ARG A 201 3.31 14.08 -37.86
C ARG A 201 4.30 15.21 -38.09
N ASN A 202 4.87 15.78 -37.02
CA ASN A 202 5.87 16.84 -37.13
C ASN A 202 7.17 16.34 -37.78
N LYS A 203 7.62 15.12 -37.47
CA LYS A 203 8.79 14.50 -38.13
C LYS A 203 8.57 14.21 -39.61
N GLU A 204 7.39 13.71 -39.97
CA GLU A 204 7.04 13.44 -41.38
C GLU A 204 6.99 14.74 -42.19
N ASN A 205 6.42 15.81 -41.61
CA ASN A 205 6.39 17.10 -42.28
C ASN A 205 7.79 17.70 -42.44
N THR A 206 8.67 17.62 -41.44
CA THR A 206 10.05 18.13 -41.57
C THR A 206 10.92 17.34 -42.55
N SER A 207 10.65 16.03 -42.75
CA SER A 207 11.40 15.24 -43.73
C SER A 207 10.95 15.44 -45.19
N LYS A 208 9.80 16.09 -45.43
CA LYS A 208 9.32 16.41 -46.80
C LYS A 208 9.88 17.72 -47.34
N PHE A 209 10.52 18.53 -46.50
CA PHE A 209 11.09 19.85 -46.86
C PHE A 209 12.64 19.87 -46.85
N ASN A 210 13.28 18.72 -46.63
CA ASN A 210 14.71 18.48 -46.85
C ASN A 210 14.88 17.49 -48.01
#